data_AF-A0A4P2PT84-F1
#
_entry.id   AF-A0A4P2PT84-F1
#
_cell.length_a   1.000
_cell.length_b   1.000
_cell.length_c   1.000
_cell.angle_alpha   90.00
_cell.angle_beta   90.00
_cell.angle_gamma   90.00
#
_symmetry.space_group_name_H-M   'P 1'
#
loop_
_entity.id
_entity.type
_entity.pdbx_description
1 polymer ?
#
loop_
_entity_poly.entity_id
_entity_poly.type
_entity_poly.pdbx_seq_one_letter_code
_entity_poly.pdbx_strand_id
1 'polypeptide(L)'
;MDLSKVLSGLSGCMVVAASLTGCIRVDGDELEPEGGSLTIALRIDHNDDPSQCFVYDVDALAVAITGEAGFVTEAVADCHDLGMTFDGLLPGRYDVEVRLLDSAGDLKSEIVRRSGVAVESGSDRVLEVDFAFDWIDA
;
A
#
# COMPACT_ATOMS: atom_id res chain seq x y z
N MET A 1 79.49 27.41 -19.26
CA MET A 1 79.22 28.82 -18.97
C MET A 1 78.10 28.85 -17.95
N ASP A 2 78.50 28.95 -16.69
CA ASP A 2 77.66 29.43 -15.57
C ASP A 2 77.07 30.79 -15.90
N LEU A 3 75.82 31.05 -15.47
CA LEU A 3 75.34 32.38 -15.13
C LEU A 3 74.05 32.30 -14.28
N SER A 4 74.22 32.65 -12.99
CA SER A 4 73.41 33.57 -12.16
C SER A 4 71.92 33.30 -11.89
N LYS A 5 71.50 33.09 -10.62
CA LYS A 5 71.17 34.08 -9.55
C LYS A 5 70.02 35.05 -9.88
N VAL A 6 68.83 34.90 -9.22
CA VAL A 6 67.99 35.90 -8.48
C VAL A 6 66.77 35.13 -7.90
N LEU A 7 66.46 35.00 -6.60
CA LEU A 7 65.99 35.92 -5.54
C LEU A 7 64.68 36.71 -5.83
N SER A 8 63.70 36.47 -4.95
CA SER A 8 62.59 37.37 -4.49
C SER A 8 61.14 37.10 -4.95
N GLY A 9 60.25 37.09 -3.94
CA GLY A 9 58.81 37.36 -4.05
C GLY A 9 57.92 36.21 -3.56
N LEU A 10 57.68 36.03 -2.26
CA LEU A 10 56.59 36.68 -1.49
C LEU A 10 55.21 36.55 -2.14
N SER A 11 54.45 35.51 -1.79
CA SER A 11 53.00 35.63 -1.58
C SER A 11 52.50 34.40 -0.84
N GLY A 12 52.00 34.61 0.38
CA GLY A 12 51.37 33.57 1.17
C GLY A 12 50.05 33.14 0.52
N CYS A 13 49.95 31.87 0.15
CA CYS A 13 48.65 31.24 0.01
C CYS A 13 48.29 30.64 1.37
N MET A 14 47.43 31.34 2.11
CA MET A 14 46.57 30.67 3.09
C MET A 14 45.82 29.57 2.33
N VAL A 15 46.18 28.32 2.58
CA VAL A 15 45.33 27.19 2.22
C VAL A 15 44.17 27.24 3.21
N VAL A 16 43.06 27.86 2.79
CA VAL A 16 41.78 27.61 3.43
C VAL A 16 41.51 26.13 3.19
N ALA A 17 41.70 25.33 4.24
CA ALA A 17 41.12 24.00 4.29
C ALA A 17 39.60 24.20 4.27
N ALA A 18 39.03 24.27 3.07
CA ALA A 18 37.63 23.95 2.89
C ALA A 18 37.53 22.48 3.28
N SER A 19 37.05 22.23 4.49
CA SER A 19 36.53 20.94 4.88
C SER A 19 35.62 20.50 3.75
N LEU A 20 36.11 19.58 2.92
CA LEU A 20 35.26 18.71 2.13
C LEU A 20 34.50 17.86 3.14
N THR A 21 33.54 18.47 3.83
CA THR A 21 32.36 17.77 4.31
C THR A 21 31.67 17.37 3.02
N GLY A 22 32.13 16.25 2.49
CA GLY A 22 31.69 15.70 1.24
C GLY A 22 30.19 15.58 1.31
N CYS A 23 29.50 16.45 0.60
CA CYS A 23 28.20 16.12 0.07
C CYS A 23 28.45 15.03 -0.97
N ILE A 24 28.73 13.81 -0.50
CA ILE A 24 28.46 12.62 -1.29
C ILE A 24 26.94 12.65 -1.41
N ARG A 25 26.43 13.25 -2.48
CA ARG A 25 25.17 12.77 -3.02
C ARG A 25 25.50 11.38 -3.52
N VAL A 26 25.25 10.40 -2.65
CA VAL A 26 24.81 9.12 -3.14
C VAL A 26 23.54 9.51 -3.88
N ASP A 27 23.55 9.47 -5.21
CA ASP A 27 22.31 9.25 -5.96
C ASP A 27 21.85 7.86 -5.50
N GLY A 28 21.27 7.84 -4.31
CA GLY A 28 20.58 6.71 -3.77
C GLY A 28 19.30 6.69 -4.57
N ASP A 29 19.34 5.97 -5.69
CA ASP A 29 18.23 5.09 -6.03
C ASP A 29 18.06 4.13 -4.85
N GLU A 30 17.57 4.66 -3.72
CA GLU A 30 16.91 3.86 -2.72
C GLU A 30 15.67 3.41 -3.46
N LEU A 31 15.77 2.23 -4.08
CA LEU A 31 14.67 1.57 -4.75
C LEU A 31 13.57 1.48 -3.70
N GLU A 32 12.63 2.43 -3.72
CA GLU A 32 11.44 2.32 -2.90
C GLU A 32 10.86 0.95 -3.24
N PRO A 33 10.61 0.09 -2.24
CA PRO A 33 10.16 -1.25 -2.50
C PRO A 33 8.92 -1.17 -3.38
N GLU A 34 8.98 -1.78 -4.57
CA GLU A 34 7.86 -1.76 -5.50
C GLU A 34 6.63 -2.29 -4.75
N GLY A 35 5.57 -1.49 -4.67
CA GLY A 35 4.33 -1.91 -4.01
C GLY A 35 3.72 -3.12 -4.71
N GLY A 36 2.97 -3.92 -3.96
CA GLY A 36 2.06 -4.92 -4.51
C GLY A 36 0.61 -4.42 -4.52
N SER A 37 -0.29 -5.27 -4.97
CA SER A 37 -1.73 -5.03 -4.94
C SER A 37 -2.47 -6.14 -4.18
N LEU A 38 -3.59 -5.76 -3.55
CA LEU A 38 -4.53 -6.69 -2.93
C LEU A 38 -5.93 -6.43 -3.48
N THR A 39 -6.46 -7.38 -4.24
CA THR A 39 -7.84 -7.41 -4.71
C THR A 39 -8.69 -8.23 -3.75
N ILE A 40 -9.78 -7.63 -3.27
CA ILE A 40 -10.86 -8.33 -2.58
C ILE A 40 -11.90 -8.70 -3.62
N ALA A 41 -12.17 -9.98 -3.79
CA ALA A 41 -13.21 -10.48 -4.70
C ALA A 41 -14.41 -10.97 -3.87
N LEU A 42 -15.59 -10.40 -4.12
CA LEU A 42 -16.81 -10.68 -3.37
C LEU A 42 -17.61 -11.80 -4.04
N ARG A 43 -18.10 -12.71 -3.20
CA ARG A 43 -19.18 -13.65 -3.52
C ARG A 43 -20.24 -13.57 -2.43
N ILE A 44 -21.49 -13.74 -2.84
CA ILE A 44 -22.63 -13.82 -1.94
C ILE A 44 -23.34 -15.14 -2.22
N ASP A 45 -23.48 -15.96 -1.19
CA ASP A 45 -24.04 -17.31 -1.26
C ASP A 45 -23.39 -18.16 -2.38
N HIS A 46 -22.05 -18.19 -2.39
CA HIS A 46 -21.26 -18.86 -3.41
C HIS A 46 -21.49 -18.35 -4.85
N ASN A 47 -22.04 -17.15 -5.03
CA ASN A 47 -22.36 -16.59 -6.33
C ASN A 47 -21.70 -15.23 -6.54
N ASP A 48 -21.12 -15.04 -7.72
CA ASP A 48 -20.45 -13.82 -8.21
C ASP A 48 -21.32 -13.03 -9.20
N ASP A 49 -22.63 -13.24 -9.19
CA ASP A 49 -23.58 -12.46 -9.98
C ASP A 49 -23.94 -11.16 -9.25
N PRO A 50 -23.80 -9.97 -9.87
CA PRO A 50 -24.15 -8.69 -9.24
C PRO A 50 -25.61 -8.61 -8.77
N SER A 51 -26.52 -9.39 -9.36
CA SER A 51 -27.93 -9.46 -8.92
C SER A 51 -28.10 -9.99 -7.49
N GLN A 52 -27.10 -10.69 -6.93
CA GLN A 52 -27.15 -11.11 -5.52
C GLN A 52 -27.23 -9.91 -4.59
N CYS A 53 -26.59 -8.78 -4.92
CA CYS A 53 -26.67 -7.55 -4.15
C CYS A 53 -28.12 -7.09 -3.99
N PHE A 54 -28.91 -7.16 -5.07
CA PHE A 54 -30.34 -6.84 -5.02
C PHE A 54 -31.17 -7.88 -4.26
N VAL A 55 -30.87 -9.18 -4.43
CA VAL A 55 -31.58 -10.28 -3.73
C VAL A 55 -31.44 -10.14 -2.22
N TYR A 56 -30.27 -9.74 -1.75
CA TYR A 56 -29.92 -9.64 -0.33
C TYR A 56 -29.95 -8.20 0.21
N ASP A 57 -30.47 -7.24 -0.55
CA ASP A 57 -30.60 -5.83 -0.14
C ASP A 57 -29.27 -5.21 0.36
N VAL A 58 -28.18 -5.54 -0.35
CA VAL A 58 -26.82 -5.04 -0.10
C VAL A 58 -26.50 -3.97 -1.14
N ASP A 59 -26.05 -2.81 -0.66
CA ASP A 59 -25.69 -1.67 -1.50
C ASP A 59 -24.17 -1.57 -1.69
N ALA A 60 -23.40 -1.88 -0.64
CA ALA A 60 -21.97 -1.65 -0.65
C ALA A 60 -21.12 -2.73 0.05
N LEU A 61 -19.89 -2.86 -0.44
CA LEU A 61 -18.80 -3.63 0.16
C LEU A 61 -17.85 -2.67 0.87
N ALA A 62 -17.67 -2.82 2.17
CA ALA A 62 -16.67 -2.06 2.93
C ALA A 62 -15.52 -2.95 3.38
N VAL A 63 -14.30 -2.47 3.17
CA VAL A 63 -13.06 -3.20 3.50
C VAL A 63 -12.16 -2.30 4.34
N ALA A 64 -11.63 -2.84 5.43
CA ALA A 64 -10.57 -2.22 6.22
C ALA A 64 -9.32 -3.09 6.21
N ILE A 65 -8.16 -2.47 6.00
CA ILE A 65 -6.85 -3.13 5.96
C ILE A 65 -5.97 -2.56 7.07
N THR A 66 -5.43 -3.47 7.87
CA THR A 66 -4.49 -3.16 8.95
C THR A 66 -3.19 -3.92 8.69
N GLY A 67 -2.06 -3.23 8.70
CA GLY A 67 -0.73 -3.85 8.58
C GLY A 67 -0.06 -3.98 9.95
N GLU A 68 1.15 -4.55 9.98
CA GLU A 68 1.93 -4.69 11.22
C GLU A 68 2.24 -3.34 11.90
N ALA A 69 2.34 -2.26 11.12
CA ALA A 69 2.56 -0.90 11.63
C ALA A 69 1.28 -0.21 12.14
N GLY A 70 0.11 -0.85 12.01
CA GLY A 70 -1.20 -0.30 12.38
C GLY A 70 -2.14 -0.15 11.18
N PHE A 71 -3.19 0.65 11.35
CA PHE A 71 -4.20 0.89 10.32
C PHE A 71 -3.56 1.43 9.04
N VAL A 72 -3.93 0.86 7.90
CA VAL A 72 -3.39 1.23 6.59
C VAL A 72 -4.42 2.05 5.84
N THR A 73 -5.61 1.48 5.62
CA THR A 73 -6.65 2.12 4.81
C THR A 73 -8.02 1.46 5.04
N GLU A 74 -9.07 2.19 4.68
CA GLU A 74 -10.43 1.68 4.52
C GLU A 74 -11.02 2.21 3.21
N ALA A 75 -11.86 1.41 2.56
CA ALA A 75 -12.56 1.80 1.36
C ALA A 75 -13.95 1.16 1.29
N VAL A 76 -14.81 1.78 0.49
CA VAL A 76 -16.17 1.30 0.19
C VAL A 76 -16.34 1.28 -1.33
N ALA A 77 -16.88 0.19 -1.87
CA ALA A 77 -17.26 0.06 -3.28
C ALA A 77 -18.74 -0.34 -3.39
N ASP A 78 -19.32 -0.10 -4.57
CA ASP A 78 -20.65 -0.58 -4.90
C ASP A 78 -20.65 -2.12 -4.88
N CYS A 79 -21.70 -2.73 -4.35
CA CYS A 79 -21.79 -4.18 -4.31
C CYS A 79 -21.74 -4.80 -5.71
N HIS A 80 -22.26 -4.13 -6.75
CA HIS A 80 -22.26 -4.62 -8.13
C HIS A 80 -20.86 -4.66 -8.76
N ASP A 81 -19.87 -3.97 -8.18
CA ASP A 81 -18.47 -4.07 -8.62
C ASP A 81 -17.83 -5.41 -8.22
N LEU A 82 -18.48 -6.16 -7.32
CA LEU A 82 -18.07 -7.50 -6.85
C LEU A 82 -16.65 -7.55 -6.29
N GLY A 83 -16.15 -6.43 -5.80
CA GLY A 83 -14.80 -6.36 -5.26
C GLY A 83 -14.17 -4.99 -5.40
N MET A 84 -12.91 -4.92 -5.00
CA MET A 84 -12.07 -3.73 -5.13
C MET A 84 -10.59 -4.10 -5.04
N THR A 85 -9.72 -3.26 -5.59
CA THR A 85 -8.27 -3.44 -5.53
C THR A 85 -7.62 -2.30 -4.73
N PHE A 86 -6.67 -2.68 -3.87
CA PHE A 86 -5.81 -1.79 -3.13
C PHE A 86 -4.40 -1.88 -3.71
N ASP A 87 -4.00 -0.88 -4.49
CA ASP A 87 -2.68 -0.79 -5.11
C ASP A 87 -1.66 -0.10 -4.19
N GLY A 88 -0.38 -0.34 -4.46
CA GLY A 88 0.72 0.34 -3.78
C GLY A 88 0.91 -0.09 -2.33
N LEU A 89 0.38 -1.25 -1.95
CA LEU A 89 0.62 -1.82 -0.62
C LEU A 89 2.08 -2.26 -0.52
N LEU A 90 2.77 -1.79 0.51
CA LEU A 90 4.14 -2.23 0.77
C LEU A 90 4.20 -3.75 1.00
N PRO A 91 5.31 -4.41 0.67
CA PRO A 91 5.45 -5.84 0.97
C PRO A 91 5.31 -6.09 2.48
N GLY A 92 4.44 -7.02 2.87
CA GLY A 92 4.12 -7.24 4.29
C GLY A 92 2.94 -8.17 4.52
N ARG A 93 2.53 -8.30 5.79
CA ARG A 93 1.34 -9.03 6.22
C ARG A 93 0.24 -8.08 6.66
N TYR A 94 -0.98 -8.39 6.25
CA TYR A 94 -2.15 -7.57 6.50
C TYR A 94 -3.28 -8.38 7.11
N ASP A 95 -3.99 -7.75 8.03
CA ASP A 95 -5.29 -8.17 8.52
C ASP A 95 -6.37 -7.40 7.75
N VAL A 96 -7.31 -8.13 7.17
CA VAL A 96 -8.38 -7.61 6.32
C VAL A 96 -9.72 -7.89 6.98
N GLU A 97 -10.52 -6.84 7.16
CA GLU A 97 -11.90 -6.94 7.60
C GLU A 97 -12.82 -6.54 6.46
N VAL A 98 -13.81 -7.39 6.15
CA VAL A 98 -14.77 -7.18 5.07
C VAL A 98 -16.18 -7.27 5.63
N ARG A 99 -17.05 -6.34 5.21
CA ARG A 99 -18.44 -6.25 5.63
C ARG A 99 -19.34 -5.75 4.52
N LEU A 100 -20.60 -6.17 4.54
CA LEU A 100 -21.64 -5.73 3.63
C LEU A 100 -22.50 -4.65 4.31
N LEU A 101 -22.89 -3.64 3.54
CA LEU A 101 -23.69 -2.51 4.01
C LEU A 101 -24.96 -2.36 3.16
N ASP A 102 -26.02 -1.84 3.77
CA ASP A 102 -27.22 -1.41 3.03
C ASP A 102 -27.12 0.01 2.47
N SER A 103 -28.20 0.45 1.82
CA SER A 103 -28.32 1.79 1.24
C SER A 103 -28.33 2.94 2.27
N ALA A 104 -28.53 2.64 3.56
CA ALA A 104 -28.37 3.60 4.64
C ALA A 104 -26.93 3.63 5.19
N GLY A 105 -26.08 2.68 4.77
CA GLY A 105 -24.73 2.48 5.28
C GLY A 105 -24.68 1.66 6.58
N ASP A 106 -25.80 1.04 6.96
CA ASP A 106 -25.87 0.16 8.13
C ASP A 106 -25.30 -1.22 7.80
N LEU A 107 -24.76 -1.89 8.82
CA LEU A 107 -24.17 -3.21 8.68
C LEU A 107 -25.25 -4.23 8.31
N LYS A 108 -25.05 -4.93 7.19
CA LYS A 108 -25.94 -6.00 6.71
C LYS A 108 -25.39 -7.41 6.93
N SER A 109 -24.13 -7.56 7.33
CA SER A 109 -23.53 -8.88 7.51
C SER A 109 -22.64 -9.02 8.73
N GLU A 110 -22.34 -10.26 9.10
CA GLU A 110 -21.21 -10.52 9.99
C GLU A 110 -19.88 -10.05 9.36
N ILE A 111 -18.96 -9.54 10.18
CA ILE A 111 -17.65 -9.08 9.69
C ILE A 111 -16.75 -10.28 9.41
N VAL A 112 -16.36 -10.45 8.16
CA VAL A 112 -15.40 -11.48 7.75
C VAL A 112 -13.98 -10.97 7.95
N ARG A 113 -13.21 -11.69 8.77
CA ARG A 113 -11.80 -11.37 9.06
C ARG A 113 -10.86 -12.35 8.39
N ARG A 114 -9.78 -11.85 7.81
CA ARG A 114 -8.69 -12.63 7.22
C ARG A 114 -7.37 -12.06 7.72
N SER A 115 -6.66 -12.84 8.53
CA SER A 115 -5.41 -12.42 9.12
C SER A 115 -4.19 -12.90 8.34
N GLY A 116 -3.11 -12.12 8.40
CA GLY A 116 -1.80 -12.50 7.87
C GLY A 116 -1.72 -12.65 6.34
N VAL A 117 -2.58 -11.95 5.59
CA VAL A 117 -2.58 -11.89 4.13
C VAL A 117 -1.26 -11.29 3.67
N ALA A 118 -0.44 -12.06 2.94
CA ALA A 118 0.87 -11.61 2.49
C ALA A 118 0.77 -10.91 1.13
N VAL A 119 1.26 -9.67 1.06
CA VAL A 119 1.50 -8.93 -0.18
C VAL A 119 2.99 -8.91 -0.44
N GLU A 120 3.42 -9.28 -1.64
CA GLU A 120 4.81 -9.26 -2.06
C GLU A 120 5.05 -8.12 -3.05
N SER A 121 6.31 -7.68 -3.17
CA SER A 121 6.71 -6.58 -4.05
C SER A 121 6.37 -6.88 -5.51
N GLY A 122 5.69 -5.93 -6.17
CA GLY A 122 5.26 -6.06 -7.57
C GLY A 122 4.30 -7.22 -7.86
N SER A 123 3.67 -7.80 -6.82
CA SER A 123 2.74 -8.92 -6.98
C SER A 123 1.29 -8.49 -6.82
N ASP A 124 0.41 -9.17 -7.56
CA ASP A 124 -1.03 -9.06 -7.40
C ASP A 124 -1.55 -10.23 -6.55
N ARG A 125 -2.33 -9.90 -5.52
CA ARG A 125 -2.94 -10.89 -4.62
C ARG A 125 -4.45 -10.76 -4.64
N VAL A 126 -5.13 -11.89 -4.83
CA VAL A 126 -6.60 -11.96 -4.80
C VAL A 126 -7.02 -12.69 -3.54
N LEU A 127 -7.89 -12.05 -2.75
CA LEU A 127 -8.54 -12.61 -1.59
C LEU A 127 -10.03 -12.74 -1.87
N GLU A 128 -10.48 -13.97 -2.08
CA GLU A 128 -11.90 -14.28 -2.24
C GLU A 128 -12.59 -14.27 -0.87
N VAL A 129 -13.70 -13.53 -0.79
CA VAL A 129 -14.56 -13.44 0.38
C VAL A 129 -15.97 -13.81 -0.03
N ASP A 130 -16.49 -14.83 0.62
CA ASP A 130 -17.82 -15.37 0.36
C ASP A 130 -18.68 -15.18 1.60
N PHE A 131 -19.79 -14.46 1.45
CA PHE A 131 -20.79 -14.26 2.49
C PHE A 131 -21.91 -15.26 2.29
N ALA A 132 -22.02 -16.24 3.19
CA ALA A 132 -23.14 -17.16 3.17
C ALA A 132 -24.45 -16.42 3.50
N PHE A 133 -25.58 -16.89 2.94
CA PHE A 133 -26.88 -16.23 3.11
C PHE A 133 -27.30 -16.10 4.57
N ASP A 134 -26.87 -17.02 5.45
CA ASP A 134 -27.20 -17.02 6.87
C ASP A 134 -26.43 -15.98 7.68
N TRP A 135 -25.47 -15.28 7.05
CA TRP A 135 -24.68 -14.21 7.68
C TRP A 135 -25.13 -12.82 7.26
N ILE A 136 -26.19 -12.72 6.47
CA ILE A 136 -26.77 -11.47 5.95
C ILE A 136 -28.09 -11.19 6.68
N ASP A 137 -28.34 -9.95 7.07
CA ASP A 137 -29.41 -9.47 7.98
C ASP A 137 -29.21 -9.84 9.48
N ALA A 138 -27.96 -9.94 9.94
CA ALA A 138 -27.60 -10.19 11.34
C ALA A 138 -27.86 -9.00 12.28
#